data_AF-A0AA42WC71-F1
#
_entry.id   AF-A0AA42WC71-F1
#
_cell.length_a   1.000
_cell.length_b   1.000
_cell.length_c   1.000
_cell.angle_alpha   90.00
_cell.angle_beta   90.00
_cell.angle_gamma   90.00
#
_symmetry.space_group_name_H-M   'P 1'
#
loop_
_entity.id
_entity.type
_entity.pdbx_description
1 polymer ?
#
loop_
_entity_poly.entity_id
_entity_poly.type
_entity_poly.pdbx_seq_one_letter_code
_entity_poly.pdbx_strand_id
1 'polypeptide(L)'
;MNDVDLAALQIACRNLARGALWSEQGTPEIAVAKLAGEFTRIAATQVADVIECGRDPNIVTRAVSYLTYTHVAPVGVDVKWWFTELLTCLVELAVPSMIQTPESSAFLLDAQEGIAESLGPGED
;
A
#
# COMPACT_ATOMS: atom_id res chain seq x y z
N MET A 1 -6.21 20.25 4.87
CA MET A 1 -5.33 19.08 4.66
C MET A 1 -5.69 18.10 5.76
N ASN A 2 -6.02 16.86 5.43
CA ASN A 2 -6.36 15.88 6.46
C ASN A 2 -5.08 15.50 7.20
N ASP A 3 -5.15 15.46 8.53
CA ASP A 3 -4.07 14.90 9.34
C ASP A 3 -3.94 13.40 9.06
N VAL A 4 -2.72 12.88 9.17
CA VAL A 4 -2.47 11.44 9.04
C VAL A 4 -3.00 10.72 10.27
N ASP A 5 -3.84 9.70 10.06
CA ASP A 5 -4.23 8.77 11.12
C ASP A 5 -3.13 7.72 11.34
N LEU A 6 -2.20 8.05 12.23
CA LEU A 6 -1.06 7.18 12.56
C LEU A 6 -1.50 5.85 13.18
N ALA A 7 -2.60 5.84 13.93
CA ALA A 7 -3.10 4.63 14.56
C ALA A 7 -3.65 3.67 13.50
N ALA A 8 -4.42 4.18 12.55
CA ALA A 8 -4.92 3.39 11.42
C ALA A 8 -3.77 2.85 10.56
N LEU A 9 -2.74 3.66 10.28
CA LEU A 9 -1.57 3.21 9.53
C LEU A 9 -0.83 2.06 10.22
N GLN A 10 -0.61 2.18 11.53
CA GLN A 10 0.02 1.14 12.34
C GLN A 10 -0.79 -0.16 12.35
N ILE A 11 -2.13 -0.06 12.45
CA ILE A 11 -3.02 -1.22 12.39
C ILE A 11 -2.93 -1.89 11.02
N ALA A 12 -2.99 -1.12 9.93
CA ALA A 12 -2.86 -1.65 8.57
C ALA A 12 -1.53 -2.38 8.36
N CYS A 13 -0.42 -1.77 8.77
CA CYS A 13 0.91 -2.39 8.70
C CYS A 13 1.01 -3.68 9.54
N ARG A 14 0.36 -3.71 10.71
CA ARG A 14 0.32 -4.92 11.55
C ARG A 14 -0.49 -6.05 10.90
N ASN A 15 -1.61 -5.72 10.27
CA ASN A 15 -2.43 -6.70 9.58
C ASN A 15 -1.68 -7.32 8.40
N LEU A 16 -1.00 -6.49 7.60
CA LEU A 16 -0.16 -6.97 6.51
C LEU A 16 0.98 -7.86 7.03
N ALA A 17 1.69 -7.43 8.08
CA ALA A 17 2.77 -8.20 8.69
C ALA A 17 2.30 -9.56 9.23
N ARG A 18 1.10 -9.62 9.82
CA ARG A 18 0.50 -10.87 10.29
C ARG A 18 0.17 -11.81 9.13
N GLY A 19 -0.39 -11.29 8.04
CA GLY A 19 -0.63 -12.07 6.83
C GLY A 19 0.66 -12.60 6.19
N ALA A 20 1.69 -11.76 6.12
CA ALA A 20 2.98 -12.12 5.54
C ALA A 20 3.75 -13.19 6.32
N LEU A 21 3.57 -13.24 7.64
CA LEU A 21 4.19 -14.23 8.53
C LEU A 21 3.25 -15.39 8.86
N TRP A 22 2.09 -15.47 8.21
CA TRP A 22 1.13 -16.53 8.49
C TRP A 22 1.75 -17.91 8.23
N SER A 23 1.52 -18.82 9.16
CA SER A 23 1.90 -20.23 9.02
C SER A 23 0.95 -21.12 9.81
N GLU A 24 0.86 -22.40 9.43
CA GLU A 24 0.08 -23.39 10.17
C GLU A 24 0.57 -23.59 11.62
N GLN A 25 1.86 -23.33 11.87
CA GLN A 25 2.47 -23.43 13.20
C GLN A 25 2.21 -22.19 14.07
N GLY A 26 1.47 -21.21 13.54
CA GLY A 26 1.13 -19.96 14.19
C GLY A 26 2.01 -18.79 13.73
N THR A 27 1.60 -17.59 14.14
CA THR A 27 2.28 -16.34 13.77
C THR A 27 2.87 -15.69 15.02
N PRO A 28 4.20 -15.75 15.24
CA PRO A 28 4.81 -15.20 16.45
C PRO A 28 4.60 -13.68 16.56
N GLU A 29 3.91 -13.22 17.62
CA GLU A 29 3.54 -11.81 17.77
C GLU A 29 4.73 -10.84 17.84
N ILE A 30 5.89 -11.28 18.34
CA ILE A 30 7.13 -10.48 18.34
C ILE A 30 7.63 -10.27 16.91
N ALA A 31 7.57 -11.30 16.07
CA ALA A 31 7.97 -11.20 14.67
C ALA A 31 7.02 -10.28 13.88
N VAL A 32 5.71 -10.40 14.14
CA VAL A 32 4.68 -9.49 13.60
C VAL A 32 4.96 -8.05 14.00
N ALA A 33 5.18 -7.78 15.28
CA ALA A 33 5.46 -6.43 15.76
C ALA A 33 6.72 -5.83 15.12
N LYS A 34 7.78 -6.63 14.97
CA LYS A 34 9.01 -6.21 14.31
C LYS A 34 8.77 -5.85 12.84
N LEU A 35 8.14 -6.74 12.07
CA LEU A 35 7.87 -6.53 10.65
C LEU A 35 6.89 -5.36 10.44
N ALA A 36 5.86 -5.24 11.27
CA ALA A 36 4.92 -4.12 11.24
C ALA A 36 5.64 -2.78 11.48
N GLY A 37 6.61 -2.72 12.39
CA GLY A 37 7.43 -1.52 12.62
C GLY A 37 8.34 -1.18 11.44
N GLU A 38 8.80 -2.17 10.68
CA GLU A 38 9.53 -1.96 9.42
C GLU A 38 8.61 -1.40 8.33
N PHE A 39 7.43 -2.00 8.13
CA PHE A 39 6.42 -1.50 7.19
C PHE A 39 5.96 -0.08 7.55
N THR A 40 5.72 0.20 8.84
CA THR A 40 5.30 1.54 9.28
C THR A 40 6.35 2.60 8.93
N ARG A 41 7.65 2.29 9.08
CA ARG A 41 8.73 3.22 8.72
C ARG A 41 8.77 3.49 7.21
N ILE A 42 8.57 2.48 6.39
CA ILE A 42 8.50 2.62 4.93
C ILE A 42 7.26 3.42 4.52
N ALA A 43 6.10 3.10 5.08
CA ALA A 43 4.87 3.83 4.78
C ALA A 43 4.94 5.30 5.23
N ALA A 44 5.64 5.60 6.33
CA ALA A 44 5.82 6.97 6.79
C ALA A 44 6.60 7.86 5.80
N THR A 45 7.55 7.29 5.02
CA THR A 45 8.23 8.08 3.97
C THR A 45 7.25 8.44 2.86
N GLN A 46 6.45 7.47 2.41
CA GLN A 46 5.41 7.69 1.39
C GLN A 46 4.33 8.68 1.85
N VAL A 47 3.98 8.67 3.14
CA VAL A 47 3.05 9.67 3.72
C VAL A 47 3.61 11.08 3.56
N ALA A 48 4.91 11.28 3.82
CA ALA A 48 5.52 12.59 3.66
C ALA A 48 5.45 13.06 2.20
N ASP A 49 5.78 12.19 1.25
CA ASP A 49 5.73 12.51 -0.18
C ASP A 49 4.31 12.88 -0.65
N VAL A 50 3.28 12.15 -0.17
CA VAL A 50 1.87 12.44 -0.46
C VAL A 50 1.43 13.80 0.12
N ILE A 51 1.91 14.16 1.31
CA ILE A 51 1.66 15.48 1.93
C ILE A 51 2.32 16.59 1.10
N GLU A 52 3.55 16.39 0.65
CA GLU A 52 4.26 17.35 -0.20
C GLU A 52 3.54 17.57 -1.54
N CYS A 53 2.87 16.54 -2.06
CA CYS A 53 2.01 16.63 -3.24
C CYS A 53 0.63 17.26 -2.97
N GLY A 54 0.34 17.66 -1.73
CA GLY A 54 -0.93 18.28 -1.33
C GLY A 54 -2.14 17.34 -1.35
N ARG A 55 -1.91 16.01 -1.30
CA ARG A 55 -2.96 14.99 -1.35
C ARG A 55 -3.27 14.45 0.06
N ASP A 56 -4.35 13.66 0.18
CA ASP A 56 -4.74 13.05 1.46
C ASP A 56 -3.70 12.00 1.89
N PRO A 57 -2.96 12.19 3.01
CA PRO A 57 -1.94 11.24 3.47
C PRO A 57 -2.51 9.85 3.77
N ASN A 58 -3.79 9.76 4.10
CA ASN A 58 -4.43 8.50 4.43
C ASN A 58 -4.61 7.57 3.21
N ILE A 59 -4.29 8.03 1.99
CA ILE A 59 -4.14 7.17 0.80
C ILE A 59 -3.13 6.04 1.08
N VAL A 60 -2.04 6.32 1.79
CA VAL A 60 -1.02 5.31 2.09
C VAL A 60 -1.59 4.20 2.97
N THR A 61 -2.38 4.54 4.01
CA THR A 61 -3.08 3.56 4.85
C THR A 61 -4.04 2.69 4.03
N ARG A 62 -4.77 3.30 3.09
CA ARG A 62 -5.66 2.56 2.18
C ARG A 62 -4.88 1.64 1.24
N ALA A 63 -3.74 2.07 0.72
CA ALA A 63 -2.86 1.26 -0.10
C ALA A 63 -2.30 0.04 0.67
N VAL A 64 -1.82 0.23 1.90
CA VAL A 64 -1.37 -0.89 2.76
C VAL A 64 -2.52 -1.87 3.04
N SER A 65 -3.72 -1.35 3.28
CA SER A 65 -4.92 -2.18 3.47
C SER A 65 -5.27 -2.95 2.20
N TYR A 66 -5.21 -2.29 1.04
CA TYR A 66 -5.41 -2.93 -0.26
C TYR A 66 -4.42 -4.09 -0.45
N LEU A 67 -3.11 -3.87 -0.20
CA LEU A 67 -2.10 -4.93 -0.27
C LEU A 67 -2.43 -6.12 0.63
N THR A 68 -2.94 -5.87 1.83
CA THR A 68 -3.31 -6.91 2.81
C THR A 68 -4.40 -7.85 2.27
N TYR A 69 -5.36 -7.33 1.51
CA TYR A 69 -6.53 -8.10 1.09
C TYR A 69 -6.46 -8.61 -0.36
N THR A 70 -5.55 -8.07 -1.18
CA THR A 70 -5.51 -8.38 -2.62
C THR A 70 -4.21 -9.05 -3.05
N HIS A 71 -3.15 -8.95 -2.26
CA HIS A 71 -1.84 -9.50 -2.62
C HIS A 71 -1.30 -10.46 -1.56
N VAL A 72 -0.76 -11.57 -2.03
CA VAL A 72 -0.05 -12.53 -1.19
C VAL A 72 1.40 -12.07 -1.05
N ALA A 73 1.86 -11.92 0.19
CA ALA A 73 3.27 -11.68 0.46
C ALA A 73 4.10 -12.87 -0.02
N PRO A 74 5.21 -12.63 -0.73
CA PRO A 74 5.97 -13.69 -1.36
C PRO A 74 6.77 -14.50 -0.32
N VAL A 75 6.84 -15.82 -0.55
CA VAL A 75 7.57 -16.75 0.33
C VAL A 75 9.03 -16.86 -0.13
N GLY A 76 9.97 -16.80 0.81
CA GLY A 76 11.39 -17.04 0.54
C GLY A 76 12.13 -15.87 -0.14
N VAL A 77 11.49 -14.71 -0.28
CA VAL A 77 12.12 -13.47 -0.77
C VAL A 77 12.05 -12.38 0.30
N ASP A 78 12.74 -11.26 0.04
CA ASP A 78 12.70 -10.11 0.93
C ASP A 78 11.32 -9.43 0.89
N VAL A 79 10.48 -9.74 1.89
CA VAL A 79 9.15 -9.16 2.06
C VAL A 79 9.19 -7.63 2.22
N LYS A 80 10.29 -7.08 2.73
CA LYS A 80 10.44 -5.64 2.91
C LYS A 80 10.64 -4.95 1.57
N TRP A 81 11.47 -5.53 0.71
CA TRP A 81 11.64 -5.06 -0.67
C TRP A 81 10.31 -5.13 -1.42
N TRP A 82 9.63 -6.29 -1.37
CA TRP A 82 8.31 -6.48 -1.98
C TRP A 82 7.30 -5.42 -1.54
N PHE A 83 7.21 -5.16 -0.24
CA PHE A 83 6.31 -4.13 0.30
C PHE A 83 6.66 -2.73 -0.19
N THR A 84 7.95 -2.40 -0.24
CA THR A 84 8.43 -1.08 -0.67
C THR A 84 8.06 -0.80 -2.11
N GLU A 85 8.31 -1.76 -3.02
CA GLU A 85 8.04 -1.57 -4.45
C GLU A 85 6.53 -1.49 -4.75
N LEU A 86 5.74 -2.40 -4.16
CA LEU A 86 4.28 -2.39 -4.38
C LEU A 86 3.61 -1.17 -3.78
N LEU A 87 4.00 -0.75 -2.58
CA LEU A 87 3.45 0.46 -1.98
C LEU A 87 3.80 1.69 -2.83
N THR A 88 5.05 1.81 -3.26
CA THR A 88 5.49 2.90 -4.16
C THR A 88 4.66 2.91 -5.44
N CYS A 89 4.46 1.75 -6.07
CA CYS A 89 3.66 1.64 -7.28
C CYS A 89 2.20 2.08 -7.08
N LEU A 90 1.55 1.61 -6.01
CA LEU A 90 0.16 2.01 -5.69
C LEU A 90 0.03 3.50 -5.36
N VAL A 91 1.00 4.05 -4.62
CA VAL A 91 1.00 5.49 -4.29
C VAL A 91 1.21 6.32 -5.55
N GLU A 92 2.13 5.96 -6.44
CA GLU A 92 2.36 6.69 -7.70
C GLU A 92 1.12 6.66 -8.61
N LEU A 93 0.38 5.55 -8.67
CA LEU A 93 -0.89 5.50 -9.42
C LEU A 93 -1.96 6.43 -8.83
N ALA A 94 -2.02 6.59 -7.50
CA ALA A 94 -3.02 7.42 -6.83
C ALA A 94 -2.62 8.91 -6.73
N VAL A 95 -1.33 9.16 -6.63
CA VAL A 95 -0.67 10.46 -6.46
C VAL A 95 0.50 10.53 -7.45
N PRO A 96 0.24 10.73 -8.74
CA PRO A 96 1.30 10.78 -9.75
C PRO A 96 2.25 11.94 -9.45
N SER A 97 3.52 11.61 -9.27
CA SER A 97 4.61 12.57 -9.04
C SER A 97 5.51 12.70 -10.27
N MET A 98 5.47 11.71 -11.16
CA MET A 98 6.29 11.62 -12.37
C MET A 98 5.52 12.03 -13.64
N ILE A 99 6.21 12.76 -14.52
CA ILE A 99 5.70 13.05 -15.87
C ILE A 99 5.71 11.75 -16.68
N GLN A 100 4.55 11.37 -17.21
CA GLN A 100 4.39 10.18 -18.02
C GLN A 100 4.81 10.41 -19.48
N THR A 101 5.32 9.36 -20.14
CA THR A 101 5.51 9.33 -21.59
C THR A 101 4.24 8.81 -22.27
N PRO A 102 4.12 8.94 -23.61
CA PRO A 102 3.03 8.32 -24.34
C PRO A 102 2.91 6.81 -24.06
N GLU A 103 4.04 6.10 -23.93
CA GLU A 103 4.08 4.67 -23.66
C GLU A 103 3.65 4.33 -22.23
N SER A 104 4.11 5.07 -21.22
CA SER A 104 3.76 4.78 -19.82
C SER A 104 2.34 5.22 -19.48
N SER A 105 1.83 6.27 -20.14
CA SER A 105 0.45 6.74 -19.96
C SER A 105 -0.59 5.79 -20.56
N ALA A 106 -0.23 4.98 -21.56
CA ALA A 106 -1.14 3.99 -22.13
C ALA A 106 -1.64 3.00 -21.07
N PHE A 107 -0.75 2.54 -20.17
CA PHE A 107 -1.13 1.65 -19.07
C PHE A 107 -2.11 2.28 -18.09
N LEU A 108 -2.10 3.61 -17.93
CA LEU A 108 -3.05 4.29 -17.03
C LEU A 108 -4.49 4.20 -17.54
N LEU A 109 -4.68 4.07 -18.87
CA LEU A 109 -6.00 3.81 -19.46
C LEU A 109 -6.48 2.40 -19.12
N ASP A 110 -5.62 1.39 -19.28
CA ASP A 110 -5.92 0.00 -18.91
C ASP A 110 -6.26 -0.09 -17.40
N ALA A 111 -5.50 0.61 -16.55
CA ALA A 111 -5.75 0.68 -15.12
C ALA A 111 -7.09 1.37 -14.80
N GLN A 112 -7.45 2.45 -15.50
CA GLN A 112 -8.73 3.13 -15.33
C GLN A 112 -9.90 2.20 -15.65
N GLU A 113 -9.81 1.42 -16.74
CA GLU A 113 -10.84 0.45 -17.11
C GLU A 113 -11.00 -0.63 -16.03
N GLY A 114 -9.90 -1.25 -15.59
CA GLY A 114 -9.95 -2.27 -14.53
C GLY A 114 -10.47 -1.73 -13.19
N ILE A 115 -10.18 -0.47 -12.85
CA ILE A 115 -10.75 0.20 -11.67
C ILE A 115 -12.26 0.37 -11.81
N ALA A 116 -12.75 0.80 -12.98
CA ALA A 116 -14.18 0.97 -13.22
C ALA A 116 -14.94 -0.36 -13.10
N GLU A 117 -14.37 -1.45 -13.61
CA GLU A 117 -14.93 -2.80 -13.46
C GLU A 117 -14.94 -3.26 -11.99
N SER A 118 -13.85 -3.00 -11.26
CA SER A 118 -13.71 -3.42 -9.85
C SER A 118 -14.67 -2.70 -8.91
N LEU A 119 -15.01 -1.44 -9.20
CA LEU A 119 -15.93 -0.64 -8.41
C LEU A 119 -17.41 -0.95 -8.71
N GLY A 120 -17.70 -1.61 -9.84
CA GLY A 120 -19.06 -1.85 -10.32
C GLY A 120 -19.79 -0.56 -10.73
N PRO A 121 -21.04 -0.65 -11.23
CA PRO A 121 -21.89 0.53 -11.37
C PRO A 121 -22.15 1.07 -9.96
N GLY A 122 -21.61 2.25 -9.64
CA GLY A 122 -21.85 2.90 -8.36
C GLY A 122 -23.35 3.00 -8.08
N GLU A 123 -23.77 2.68 -6.86
CA GLU A 123 -25.09 3.09 -6.38
C GLU A 123 -25.05 4.62 -6.20
N ASP A 124 -25.52 5.35 -7.21
CA ASP A 124 -25.81 6.79 -7.14
C ASP A 124 -26.93 7.10 -6.12
#